data_AF-A0A3M1YRA5-F1
#
_entry.id   AF-A0A3M1YRA5-F1
#
_cell.length_a   1.000
_cell.length_b   1.000
_cell.length_c   1.000
_cell.angle_alpha   90.00
_cell.angle_beta   90.00
_cell.angle_gamma   90.00
#
_symmetry.space_group_name_H-M   'P 1'
#
loop_
_entity.id
_entity.type
_entity.pdbx_description
1 polymer ?
#
loop_
_entity_poly.entity_id
_entity_poly.type
_entity_poly.pdbx_seq_one_letter_code
_entity_poly.pdbx_strand_id
1 'polypeptide(L)'
;PAGWQTLRQLSLARNRLHSLPAALFSLDRLRRLDNFNGIKGAAFIRFLAHCRLSGIEPAHRPAFFEALFLKKTENLSRLPLAVLFRGLGFRSKNIRDCCREIILTQTATSPIPDSVKRLLIAGKTRTPKTRLKARATRLGWKILNEPDSHPALVILGDFPPDNLCGHKNLFFIEEKTFLDQLEKAEKPWLLEDNRAAARQKLSDLLLSGQDENIALALQMMTTGGVPADLHTDLFIARRKTTRPDLRRAIGRLAALRFSEKEKAVIRWLGRTFGALPDPDQLRERTAGTPLDAEKIIRHLFPNADKKTL
;
A
#
# COMPACT_ATOMS: atom_id res chain seq x y z
N PRO A 1 -12.62 38.06 7.28
CA PRO A 1 -12.27 38.94 8.42
C PRO A 1 -10.85 38.66 8.95
N ALA A 2 -9.96 39.66 8.88
CA ALA A 2 -8.53 39.53 9.16
C ALA A 2 -8.18 39.01 10.57
N GLY A 3 -9.08 39.18 11.55
CA GLY A 3 -8.83 38.77 12.95
C GLY A 3 -8.79 37.27 13.20
N TRP A 4 -9.29 36.42 12.30
CA TRP A 4 -9.39 34.98 12.57
C TRP A 4 -8.06 34.24 12.42
N GLN A 5 -7.12 34.77 11.63
CA GLN A 5 -5.83 34.11 11.37
C GLN A 5 -4.91 34.06 12.60
N THR A 6 -5.17 34.88 13.62
CA THR A 6 -4.41 34.89 14.88
C THR A 6 -5.00 33.98 15.95
N LEU A 7 -6.19 33.39 15.71
CA LEU A 7 -6.90 32.58 16.68
C LEU A 7 -6.08 31.33 17.06
N ARG A 8 -5.80 31.18 18.37
CA ARG A 8 -5.06 30.04 18.92
C ARG A 8 -5.93 28.99 19.59
N GLN A 9 -7.12 29.38 20.04
CA GLN A 9 -8.06 28.50 20.71
C GLN A 9 -9.46 28.75 20.18
N LEU A 10 -10.18 27.66 19.90
CA LEU A 10 -11.57 27.69 19.49
C LEU A 10 -12.34 26.60 20.25
N SER A 11 -13.43 26.99 20.89
CA SER A 11 -14.34 26.04 21.53
C SER A 11 -15.52 25.74 20.63
N LEU A 12 -15.78 24.44 20.39
CA LEU A 12 -16.92 23.96 19.62
C LEU A 12 -17.83 23.03 20.44
N ALA A 13 -17.59 22.89 21.74
CA ALA A 13 -18.23 21.87 22.60
C ALA A 13 -19.76 21.92 22.63
N ARG A 14 -20.38 23.06 22.29
CA ARG A 14 -21.84 23.25 22.26
C ARG A 14 -22.43 23.43 20.86
N ASN A 15 -21.64 23.20 19.80
CA ASN A 15 -22.06 23.40 18.43
C ASN A 15 -22.28 22.05 17.73
N ARG A 16 -23.49 21.84 17.20
CA ARG A 16 -23.78 20.74 16.26
C ARG A 16 -23.52 21.27 14.85
N LEU A 17 -22.33 21.03 14.34
CA LEU A 17 -21.96 21.47 12.99
C LEU A 17 -22.49 20.47 11.97
N HIS A 18 -23.47 20.84 11.15
CA HIS A 18 -23.92 20.00 10.03
C HIS A 18 -22.85 19.90 8.92
N SER A 19 -22.07 20.97 8.76
CA SER A 19 -20.90 21.03 7.88
C SER A 19 -19.79 21.84 8.56
N LEU A 20 -18.54 21.59 8.17
CA LEU A 20 -17.41 22.34 8.70
C LEU A 20 -17.22 23.63 7.90
N PRO A 21 -17.22 24.80 8.56
CA PRO A 21 -16.95 26.06 7.87
C PRO A 21 -15.57 26.05 7.21
N ALA A 22 -15.49 26.49 5.95
CA ALA A 22 -14.23 26.61 5.22
C ALA A 22 -13.18 27.46 5.98
N ALA A 23 -13.65 28.45 6.76
CA ALA A 23 -12.82 29.28 7.62
C ALA A 23 -11.96 28.49 8.62
N LEU A 24 -12.45 27.35 9.14
CA LEU A 24 -11.69 26.51 10.07
C LEU A 24 -10.40 25.98 9.46
N PHE A 25 -10.43 25.70 8.15
CA PHE A 25 -9.28 25.20 7.42
C PHE A 25 -8.22 26.27 7.18
N SER A 26 -8.52 27.54 7.41
CA SER A 26 -7.58 28.66 7.28
C SER A 26 -6.91 29.04 8.62
N LEU A 27 -7.25 28.38 9.73
CA LEU A 27 -6.75 28.71 11.06
C LEU A 27 -5.36 28.09 11.34
N ASP A 28 -4.33 28.56 10.64
CA ASP A 28 -2.96 28.00 10.71
C ASP A 28 -2.29 28.12 12.10
N ARG A 29 -2.80 29.00 12.95
CA ARG A 29 -2.28 29.24 14.32
C ARG A 29 -3.08 28.54 15.41
N LEU A 30 -4.11 27.77 15.05
CA LEU A 30 -4.95 27.04 15.99
C LEU A 30 -4.13 25.99 16.75
N ARG A 31 -4.11 26.09 18.08
CA ARG A 31 -3.40 25.19 18.99
C ARG A 31 -4.33 24.34 19.84
N ARG A 32 -5.56 24.82 20.09
CA ARG A 32 -6.57 24.10 20.85
C ARG A 32 -7.93 24.18 20.16
N LEU A 33 -8.55 23.01 20.01
CA LEU A 33 -9.87 22.83 19.44
C LEU A 33 -10.56 21.73 20.25
N ASP A 34 -11.80 21.96 20.65
CA ASP A 34 -12.60 20.93 21.30
C ASP A 34 -12.95 19.81 20.32
N ASN A 35 -13.44 18.69 20.83
CA ASN A 35 -13.96 17.61 19.97
C ASN A 35 -15.26 18.09 19.30
N PHE A 36 -15.48 17.68 18.05
CA PHE A 36 -16.69 18.02 17.30
C PHE A 36 -17.03 16.88 16.34
N ASN A 37 -18.32 16.58 16.15
CA ASN A 37 -18.79 15.54 15.20
C ASN A 37 -18.04 14.20 15.27
N GLY A 38 -17.69 13.73 16.48
CA GLY A 38 -16.93 12.50 16.68
C GLY A 38 -15.42 12.60 16.36
N ILE A 39 -14.93 13.76 15.93
CA ILE A 39 -13.53 14.02 15.62
C ILE A 39 -12.84 14.66 16.81
N LYS A 40 -11.68 14.11 17.18
CA LYS A 40 -10.84 14.70 18.22
C LYS A 40 -10.23 16.01 17.72
N GLY A 41 -10.44 17.12 18.42
CA GLY A 41 -9.92 18.43 17.98
C GLY A 41 -8.40 18.45 17.81
N ALA A 42 -7.67 17.72 18.65
CA ALA A 42 -6.22 17.52 18.49
C ALA A 42 -5.84 16.80 17.18
N ALA A 43 -6.68 15.88 16.68
CA ALA A 43 -6.45 15.24 15.38
C ALA A 43 -6.64 16.21 14.23
N PHE A 44 -7.63 17.10 14.31
CA PHE A 44 -7.83 18.18 13.33
C PHE A 44 -6.66 19.18 13.32
N ILE A 45 -6.15 19.58 14.49
CA ILE A 45 -4.97 20.47 14.58
C ILE A 45 -3.75 19.81 13.93
N ARG A 46 -3.50 18.52 14.21
CA ARG A 46 -2.42 17.78 13.53
C ARG A 46 -2.62 17.72 12.03
N PHE A 47 -3.86 17.56 11.57
CA PHE A 47 -4.20 17.60 10.15
C PHE A 47 -3.86 18.96 9.52
N LEU A 48 -4.23 20.07 10.14
CA LEU A 48 -3.86 21.41 9.64
C LEU A 48 -2.34 21.61 9.60
N ALA A 49 -1.64 21.19 10.65
CA ALA A 49 -0.17 21.25 10.69
C ALA A 49 0.45 20.45 9.54
N HIS A 50 -0.09 19.28 9.21
CA HIS A 50 0.34 18.49 8.06
C HIS A 50 0.05 19.17 6.73
N CYS A 51 -1.14 19.72 6.54
CA CYS A 51 -1.47 20.49 5.33
C CYS A 51 -0.47 21.61 5.11
N ARG A 52 -0.10 22.35 6.16
CA ARG A 52 0.90 23.42 6.07
C ARG A 52 2.29 22.89 5.69
N LEU A 53 2.76 21.84 6.35
CA LEU A 53 4.07 21.24 6.06
C LEU A 53 4.15 20.69 4.62
N SER A 54 3.04 20.21 4.09
CA SER A 54 2.93 19.73 2.70
C SER A 54 2.57 20.84 1.70
N GLY A 55 2.51 22.11 2.12
CA GLY A 55 2.16 23.23 1.24
C GLY A 55 0.74 23.17 0.66
N ILE A 56 -0.21 22.52 1.34
CA ILE A 56 -1.61 22.46 0.90
C ILE A 56 -2.32 23.75 1.29
N GLU A 57 -2.78 24.47 0.28
CA GLU A 57 -3.52 25.71 0.43
C GLU A 57 -4.88 25.50 1.13
N PRO A 58 -5.34 26.46 1.95
CA PRO A 58 -6.60 26.34 2.69
C PRO A 58 -7.80 25.91 1.85
N ALA A 59 -7.89 26.36 0.59
CA ALA A 59 -8.96 26.01 -0.33
C ALA A 59 -9.06 24.51 -0.63
N HIS A 60 -7.94 23.77 -0.57
CA HIS A 60 -7.89 22.34 -0.88
C HIS A 60 -7.98 21.44 0.36
N ARG A 61 -7.72 21.98 1.55
CA ARG A 61 -7.73 21.22 2.82
C ARG A 61 -9.07 20.51 3.10
N PRO A 62 -10.26 21.06 2.78
CA PRO A 62 -11.52 20.35 2.98
C PRO A 62 -11.55 18.97 2.32
N ALA A 63 -11.07 18.83 1.08
CA ALA A 63 -11.05 17.55 0.36
C ALA A 63 -10.17 16.50 1.07
N PHE A 64 -8.99 16.90 1.55
CA PHE A 64 -8.11 16.00 2.33
C PHE A 64 -8.72 15.62 3.68
N PHE A 65 -9.43 16.56 4.31
CA PHE A 65 -10.11 16.31 5.56
C PHE A 65 -11.24 15.29 5.39
N GLU A 66 -12.07 15.45 4.36
CA GLU A 66 -13.16 14.53 4.05
C GLU A 66 -12.64 13.12 3.78
N ALA A 67 -11.55 13.00 3.01
CA ALA A 67 -10.92 11.72 2.76
C ALA A 67 -10.34 11.09 4.03
N LEU A 68 -9.74 11.89 4.91
CA LEU A 68 -9.06 11.38 6.11
C LEU A 68 -10.04 10.98 7.22
N PHE A 69 -11.05 11.82 7.48
CA PHE A 69 -11.93 11.69 8.64
C PHE A 69 -13.30 11.12 8.27
N LEU A 70 -13.81 11.43 7.08
CA LEU A 70 -15.15 11.00 6.63
C LEU A 70 -15.09 9.85 5.62
N LYS A 71 -13.89 9.45 5.17
CA LYS A 71 -13.66 8.41 4.16
C LYS A 71 -14.33 8.70 2.81
N LYS A 72 -14.51 9.98 2.48
CA LYS A 72 -15.08 10.46 1.21
C LYS A 72 -13.95 10.96 0.31
N THR A 73 -13.75 10.34 -0.84
CA THR A 73 -12.59 10.61 -1.73
C THR A 73 -12.97 11.37 -2.99
N GLU A 74 -14.25 11.64 -3.21
CA GLU A 74 -14.79 12.25 -4.44
C GLU A 74 -14.28 13.67 -4.65
N ASN A 75 -14.05 14.42 -3.57
CA ASN A 75 -13.52 15.76 -3.67
C ASN A 75 -11.99 15.78 -3.88
N LEU A 76 -11.27 14.72 -3.51
CA LEU A 76 -9.85 14.59 -3.83
C LEU A 76 -9.64 14.44 -5.35
N SER A 77 -10.48 13.65 -6.03
CA SER A 77 -10.32 13.39 -7.47
C SER A 77 -10.49 14.62 -8.37
N ARG A 78 -11.08 15.69 -7.82
CA ARG A 78 -11.28 16.98 -8.50
C ARG A 78 -10.11 17.95 -8.31
N LEU A 79 -9.13 17.61 -7.47
CA LEU A 79 -8.00 18.49 -7.21
C LEU A 79 -7.00 18.50 -8.37
N PRO A 80 -6.29 19.63 -8.60
CA PRO A 80 -5.20 19.67 -9.55
C PRO A 80 -4.09 18.68 -9.19
N LEU A 81 -3.42 18.15 -10.22
CA LEU A 81 -2.37 17.14 -10.05
C LEU A 81 -1.26 17.59 -9.09
N ALA A 82 -0.85 18.86 -9.16
CA ALA A 82 0.15 19.44 -8.25
C ALA A 82 -0.23 19.31 -6.76
N VAL A 83 -1.52 19.47 -6.46
CA VAL A 83 -2.05 19.36 -5.10
C VAL A 83 -2.10 17.90 -4.67
N LEU A 84 -2.44 16.97 -5.57
CA LEU A 84 -2.42 15.54 -5.31
C LEU A 84 -1.00 15.03 -5.01
N PHE A 85 0.02 15.52 -5.73
CA PHE A 85 1.42 15.19 -5.45
C PHE A 85 1.85 15.62 -4.04
N ARG A 86 1.45 16.83 -3.60
CA ARG A 86 1.65 17.26 -2.21
C ARG A 86 0.98 16.33 -1.20
N GLY A 87 -0.18 15.78 -1.58
CA GLY A 87 -0.91 14.75 -0.83
C GLY A 87 -0.11 13.45 -0.59
N LEU A 88 0.80 13.08 -1.49
CA LEU A 88 1.69 11.92 -1.31
C LEU A 88 2.72 12.13 -0.19
N GLY A 89 2.90 13.37 0.29
CA GLY A 89 3.69 13.72 1.46
C GLY A 89 3.02 13.43 2.81
N PHE A 90 1.74 13.01 2.82
CA PHE A 90 1.00 12.81 4.06
C PHE A 90 1.52 11.63 4.87
N ARG A 91 1.53 11.75 6.20
CA ARG A 91 1.82 10.61 7.09
C ARG A 91 0.75 9.51 7.01
N SER A 92 -0.49 9.89 6.74
CA SER A 92 -1.60 8.94 6.58
C SER A 92 -1.45 8.12 5.30
N LYS A 93 -1.29 6.80 5.46
CA LYS A 93 -1.20 5.86 4.33
C LYS A 93 -2.44 5.91 3.43
N ASN A 94 -3.63 6.01 4.02
CA ASN A 94 -4.88 6.06 3.25
C ASN A 94 -4.91 7.26 2.30
N ILE A 95 -4.50 8.45 2.77
CA ILE A 95 -4.45 9.64 1.92
C ILE A 95 -3.43 9.47 0.80
N ARG A 96 -2.24 8.95 1.10
CA ARG A 96 -1.22 8.68 0.06
C ARG A 96 -1.72 7.69 -0.97
N ASP A 97 -2.37 6.60 -0.54
CA ASP A 97 -2.88 5.57 -1.43
C ASP A 97 -3.98 6.15 -2.34
N CYS A 98 -4.94 6.92 -1.79
CA CYS A 98 -5.97 7.59 -2.59
C CYS A 98 -5.37 8.60 -3.58
N CYS A 99 -4.43 9.45 -3.14
CA CYS A 99 -3.79 10.42 -4.04
C CYS A 99 -3.02 9.71 -5.15
N ARG A 100 -2.32 8.62 -4.83
CA ARG A 100 -1.58 7.82 -5.82
C ARG A 100 -2.51 7.21 -6.86
N GLU A 101 -3.60 6.58 -6.42
CA GLU A 101 -4.60 5.98 -7.31
C GLU A 101 -5.20 7.02 -8.25
N ILE A 102 -5.56 8.20 -7.72
CA ILE A 102 -6.08 9.31 -8.54
C ILE A 102 -5.03 9.80 -9.53
N ILE A 103 -3.77 10.02 -9.09
CA ILE A 103 -2.68 10.44 -9.97
C ILE A 103 -2.50 9.43 -11.09
N LEU A 104 -2.39 8.15 -10.75
CA LEU A 104 -2.21 7.08 -11.74
C LEU A 104 -3.39 7.01 -12.70
N THR A 105 -4.63 7.20 -12.24
CA THR A 105 -5.82 7.20 -13.10
C THR A 105 -5.84 8.41 -14.03
N GLN A 106 -5.53 9.61 -13.51
CA GLN A 106 -5.52 10.85 -14.31
C GLN A 106 -4.34 10.92 -15.28
N THR A 107 -3.22 10.26 -14.96
CA THR A 107 -1.99 10.26 -15.76
C THR A 107 -1.79 8.96 -16.54
N ALA A 108 -2.70 7.98 -16.39
CA ALA A 108 -2.69 6.72 -17.13
C ALA A 108 -2.83 7.02 -18.62
N THR A 109 -1.69 7.22 -19.26
CA THR A 109 -1.56 7.16 -20.71
C THR A 109 -1.43 5.68 -21.03
N SER A 110 -2.58 5.05 -21.33
CA SER A 110 -2.59 3.70 -21.87
C SER A 110 -2.42 3.78 -23.39
N PRO A 111 -1.48 3.04 -23.99
CA PRO A 111 -0.41 2.24 -23.38
C PRO A 111 0.89 3.04 -23.13
N ILE A 112 1.69 2.61 -22.14
CA ILE A 112 3.09 3.05 -22.00
C ILE A 112 3.83 2.63 -23.27
N PRO A 113 4.48 3.55 -24.00
CA PRO A 113 5.16 3.17 -25.23
C PRO A 113 6.32 2.21 -24.97
N ASP A 114 6.42 1.13 -25.74
CA ASP A 114 7.51 0.14 -25.64
C ASP A 114 8.91 0.75 -25.87
N SER A 115 8.96 1.93 -26.50
CA SER A 115 10.19 2.71 -26.70
C SER A 115 10.72 3.35 -25.41
N VAL A 116 9.92 3.47 -24.35
CA VAL A 116 10.34 4.07 -23.08
C VAL A 116 11.16 3.07 -22.27
N LYS A 117 12.49 3.09 -22.46
CA LYS A 117 13.46 2.30 -21.66
C LYS A 117 14.19 3.12 -20.59
N ARG A 118 13.54 4.17 -20.08
CA ARG A 118 14.10 5.05 -19.04
C ARG A 118 13.25 4.94 -17.79
N LEU A 119 13.89 4.64 -16.66
CA LEU A 119 13.20 4.38 -15.39
C LEU A 119 13.64 5.38 -14.31
N LEU A 120 12.67 6.06 -13.71
CA LEU A 120 12.83 6.84 -12.49
C LEU A 120 12.06 6.17 -11.34
N ILE A 121 12.68 6.08 -10.16
CA ILE A 121 12.03 5.50 -8.97
C ILE A 121 11.84 6.60 -7.92
N ALA A 122 10.63 7.15 -7.89
CA ALA A 122 10.26 8.28 -7.04
C ALA A 122 9.72 7.83 -5.68
N GLY A 123 10.27 8.38 -4.59
CA GLY A 123 9.80 8.06 -3.23
C GLY A 123 10.21 6.67 -2.74
N LYS A 124 9.58 6.19 -1.67
CA LYS A 124 9.84 4.89 -1.04
C LYS A 124 8.96 3.81 -1.68
N THR A 125 9.60 2.75 -2.14
CA THR A 125 8.97 1.55 -2.70
C THR A 125 8.93 0.42 -1.67
N ARG A 126 8.10 -0.59 -1.91
CA ARG A 126 8.04 -1.79 -1.06
C ARG A 126 9.23 -2.72 -1.31
N THR A 127 9.66 -2.80 -2.56
CA THR A 127 10.88 -3.47 -3.00
C THR A 127 12.07 -2.51 -2.89
N PRO A 128 13.23 -2.94 -2.37
CA PRO A 128 14.42 -2.09 -2.31
C PRO A 128 14.78 -1.51 -3.69
N LYS A 129 15.02 -0.20 -3.76
CA LYS A 129 15.33 0.50 -5.02
C LYS A 129 16.53 -0.12 -5.74
N THR A 130 17.57 -0.51 -5.01
CA THR A 130 18.77 -1.16 -5.54
C THR A 130 18.42 -2.42 -6.34
N ARG A 131 17.47 -3.22 -5.84
CA ARG A 131 17.01 -4.44 -6.50
C ARG A 131 16.16 -4.15 -7.73
N LEU A 132 15.26 -3.17 -7.65
CA LEU A 132 14.47 -2.73 -8.82
C LEU A 132 15.38 -2.22 -9.95
N LYS A 133 16.35 -1.35 -9.60
CA LYS A 133 17.36 -0.85 -10.55
C LYS A 133 18.15 -1.99 -11.19
N ALA A 134 18.67 -2.93 -10.38
CA ALA A 134 19.45 -4.06 -10.90
C ALA A 134 18.66 -5.00 -11.82
N ARG A 135 17.35 -5.19 -11.58
CA ARG A 135 16.48 -5.97 -12.50
C ARG A 135 16.22 -5.21 -13.80
N ALA A 136 15.82 -3.94 -13.70
CA ALA A 136 15.55 -3.11 -14.87
C ALA A 136 16.80 -2.94 -15.76
N THR A 137 17.98 -2.72 -15.19
CA THR A 137 19.24 -2.59 -15.95
C THR A 137 19.61 -3.89 -16.67
N ARG A 138 19.36 -5.07 -16.08
CA ARG A 138 19.57 -6.36 -16.76
C ARG A 138 18.70 -6.53 -18.01
N LEU A 139 17.54 -5.89 -18.04
CA LEU A 139 16.64 -5.85 -19.19
C LEU A 139 16.92 -4.65 -20.13
N GLY A 140 18.03 -3.94 -19.94
CA GLY A 140 18.45 -2.83 -20.79
C GLY A 140 17.79 -1.48 -20.50
N TRP A 141 17.18 -1.29 -19.32
CA TRP A 141 16.63 0.00 -18.92
C TRP A 141 17.73 0.94 -18.41
N LYS A 142 17.66 2.20 -18.84
CA LYS A 142 18.48 3.29 -18.31
C LYS A 142 17.84 3.84 -17.04
N ILE A 143 18.58 3.82 -15.94
CA ILE A 143 18.11 4.36 -14.66
C ILE A 143 18.40 5.85 -14.58
N LEU A 144 17.38 6.62 -14.22
CA LEU A 144 17.48 8.05 -13.97
C LEU A 144 17.49 8.34 -12.46
N ASN A 145 18.20 9.40 -12.08
CA ASN A 145 18.14 9.96 -10.72
C ASN A 145 17.14 11.10 -10.64
N GLU A 146 16.94 11.84 -11.74
CA GLU A 146 16.06 12.99 -11.85
C GLU A 146 15.29 12.98 -13.19
N PRO A 147 14.13 13.64 -13.26
CA PRO A 147 13.43 13.86 -14.53
C PRO A 147 14.27 14.68 -15.51
N ASP A 148 14.21 14.34 -16.79
CA ASP A 148 14.77 15.15 -17.86
C ASP A 148 13.73 15.43 -18.96
N SER A 149 14.15 15.99 -20.08
CA SER A 149 13.27 16.29 -21.21
C SER A 149 12.79 15.05 -21.96
N HIS A 150 13.36 13.86 -21.71
CA HIS A 150 13.02 12.64 -22.43
C HIS A 150 11.88 11.87 -21.75
N PRO A 151 11.08 11.12 -22.53
CA PRO A 151 10.11 10.16 -22.03
C PRO A 151 10.71 9.20 -20.98
N ALA A 152 10.11 9.12 -19.80
CA ALA A 152 10.54 8.20 -18.75
C ALA A 152 9.35 7.59 -18.01
N LEU A 153 9.49 6.31 -17.65
CA LEU A 153 8.58 5.60 -16.77
C LEU A 153 8.96 5.90 -15.32
N VAL A 154 7.97 6.26 -14.50
CA VAL A 154 8.14 6.64 -13.11
C VAL A 154 7.37 5.67 -12.22
N ILE A 155 8.09 4.90 -11.40
CA ILE A 155 7.47 4.15 -10.32
C ILE A 155 7.17 5.13 -9.19
N LEU A 156 5.87 5.33 -8.90
CA LEU A 156 5.41 6.31 -7.93
C LEU A 156 5.23 5.69 -6.53
N GLY A 157 6.25 5.86 -5.68
CA GLY A 157 6.28 5.37 -4.30
C GLY A 157 5.61 6.31 -3.27
N ASP A 158 5.92 6.10 -2.00
CA ASP A 158 5.54 6.96 -0.88
C ASP A 158 6.51 8.15 -0.77
N PHE A 159 6.04 9.37 -0.50
CA PHE A 159 6.89 10.57 -0.35
C PHE A 159 7.82 10.83 -1.55
N PRO A 160 7.29 10.95 -2.78
CA PRO A 160 8.09 11.35 -3.92
C PRO A 160 8.59 12.80 -3.79
N PRO A 161 9.63 13.20 -4.56
CA PRO A 161 10.04 14.59 -4.65
C PRO A 161 8.97 15.43 -5.36
N ASP A 162 8.90 16.73 -5.01
CA ASP A 162 7.87 17.65 -5.52
C ASP A 162 8.06 18.02 -7.00
N ASN A 163 9.27 17.85 -7.54
CA ASN A 163 9.63 18.24 -8.90
C ASN A 163 9.04 17.33 -10.00
N LEU A 164 8.25 16.31 -9.65
CA LEU A 164 7.65 15.43 -10.66
C LEU A 164 6.41 16.04 -11.32
N CYS A 165 5.75 16.96 -10.63
CA CYS A 165 4.54 17.59 -11.16
C CYS A 165 4.91 18.58 -12.29
N GLY A 166 4.22 18.45 -13.44
CA GLY A 166 4.36 19.37 -14.57
C GLY A 166 5.20 18.85 -15.73
N HIS A 167 5.91 17.74 -15.55
CA HIS A 167 6.61 17.08 -16.65
C HIS A 167 5.61 16.26 -17.50
N LYS A 168 5.36 16.71 -18.73
CA LYS A 168 4.48 16.02 -19.68
C LYS A 168 5.03 14.70 -20.21
N ASN A 169 6.33 14.47 -20.05
CA ASN A 169 7.05 13.31 -20.58
C ASN A 169 7.24 12.19 -19.54
N LEU A 170 6.56 12.28 -18.38
CA LEU A 170 6.61 11.25 -17.34
C LEU A 170 5.35 10.39 -17.40
N PHE A 171 5.57 9.09 -17.46
CA PHE A 171 4.52 8.06 -17.41
C PHE A 171 4.54 7.44 -16.02
N PHE A 172 3.45 7.52 -15.27
CA PHE A 172 3.42 7.00 -13.90
C PHE A 172 2.88 5.56 -13.89
N ILE A 173 3.51 4.69 -13.11
CA ILE A 173 3.10 3.29 -12.95
C ILE A 173 3.16 2.86 -11.49
N GLU A 174 2.28 1.92 -11.12
CA GLU A 174 2.39 1.22 -9.86
C GLU A 174 3.61 0.29 -9.84
N GLU A 175 4.22 0.17 -8.66
CA GLU A 175 5.29 -0.79 -8.43
C GLU A 175 4.86 -2.23 -8.76
N LYS A 176 3.62 -2.61 -8.43
CA LYS A 176 3.09 -3.95 -8.72
C LYS A 176 3.06 -4.22 -10.22
N THR A 177 2.45 -3.33 -10.99
CA THR A 177 2.34 -3.46 -12.45
C THR A 177 3.72 -3.51 -13.12
N PHE A 178 4.66 -2.67 -12.67
CA PHE A 178 6.03 -2.70 -13.18
C PHE A 178 6.73 -4.03 -12.88
N LEU A 179 6.55 -4.56 -11.66
CA LEU A 179 7.13 -5.85 -11.30
C LEU A 179 6.53 -7.01 -12.09
N ASP A 180 5.23 -6.98 -12.37
CA ASP A 180 4.57 -7.96 -13.24
C ASP A 180 5.13 -7.89 -14.67
N GLN A 181 5.44 -6.69 -15.19
CA GLN A 181 6.13 -6.52 -16.48
C GLN A 181 7.55 -7.09 -16.47
N LEU A 182 8.33 -6.81 -15.41
CA LEU A 182 9.67 -7.37 -15.24
C LEU A 182 9.63 -8.91 -15.21
N GLU A 183 8.66 -9.51 -14.53
CA GLU A 183 8.53 -10.97 -14.46
C GLU A 183 8.14 -11.58 -15.79
N LYS A 184 7.24 -10.95 -16.56
CA LYS A 184 6.94 -11.40 -17.92
C LYS A 184 8.18 -11.41 -18.82
N ALA A 185 9.06 -10.43 -18.66
CA ALA A 185 10.30 -10.33 -19.43
C ALA A 185 11.40 -11.29 -18.93
N GLU A 186 11.57 -11.43 -17.61
CA GLU A 186 12.61 -12.28 -17.00
C GLU A 186 12.26 -13.78 -17.06
N LYS A 187 10.97 -14.12 -17.18
CA LYS A 187 10.43 -15.49 -17.06
C LYS A 187 10.99 -16.24 -15.85
N PRO A 188 10.67 -15.80 -14.61
CA PRO A 188 11.17 -16.43 -13.40
C PRO A 188 10.88 -17.93 -13.37
N TRP A 189 11.91 -18.73 -13.13
CA TRP A 189 11.86 -20.18 -13.27
C TRP A 189 10.75 -20.83 -12.43
N LEU A 190 10.41 -20.30 -11.24
CA LEU A 190 9.42 -20.92 -10.35
C LEU A 190 7.97 -20.77 -10.86
N LEU A 191 7.75 -19.79 -11.74
CA LEU A 191 6.44 -19.54 -12.36
C LEU A 191 6.19 -20.45 -13.58
N GLU A 192 7.17 -21.21 -14.04
CA GLU A 192 7.01 -22.21 -15.12
C GLU A 192 6.14 -23.39 -14.66
N ASP A 193 5.22 -23.85 -15.50
CA ASP A 193 4.23 -24.89 -15.15
C ASP A 193 4.86 -26.25 -14.79
N ASN A 194 6.04 -26.56 -15.34
CA ASN A 194 6.75 -27.81 -15.09
C ASN A 194 7.48 -27.87 -13.72
N ARG A 195 7.32 -26.86 -12.86
CA ARG A 195 8.03 -26.76 -11.57
C ARG A 195 7.22 -27.21 -10.35
N ALA A 196 6.18 -28.02 -10.53
CA ALA A 196 5.37 -28.56 -9.43
C ALA A 196 6.22 -29.13 -8.27
N ALA A 197 7.25 -29.92 -8.59
CA ALA A 197 8.14 -30.49 -7.57
C ALA A 197 8.93 -29.43 -6.78
N ALA A 198 9.34 -28.33 -7.42
CA ALA A 198 10.03 -27.25 -6.74
C ALA A 198 9.08 -26.41 -5.88
N ARG A 199 7.84 -26.18 -6.37
CA ARG A 199 6.79 -25.52 -5.59
C ARG A 199 6.42 -26.33 -4.35
N GLN A 200 6.33 -27.66 -4.47
CA GLN A 200 6.10 -28.54 -3.32
C GLN A 200 7.23 -28.44 -2.28
N LYS A 201 8.50 -28.51 -2.70
CA LYS A 201 9.65 -28.33 -1.79
C LYS A 201 9.62 -26.98 -1.07
N LEU A 202 9.19 -25.91 -1.74
CA LEU A 202 9.02 -24.60 -1.11
C LEU A 202 7.86 -24.57 -0.11
N SER A 203 6.73 -25.20 -0.43
CA SER A 203 5.63 -25.42 0.52
C SER A 203 6.16 -26.10 1.79
N ASP A 204 6.92 -27.19 1.64
CA ASP A 204 7.46 -27.95 2.77
C ASP A 204 8.41 -27.09 3.62
N LEU A 205 9.30 -26.31 2.98
CA LEU A 205 10.19 -25.38 3.68
C LEU A 205 9.41 -24.31 4.46
N LEU A 206 8.40 -23.70 3.84
CA LEU A 206 7.56 -22.67 4.47
C LEU A 206 6.76 -23.22 5.66
N LEU A 207 6.29 -24.46 5.58
CA LEU A 207 5.44 -25.09 6.59
C LEU A 207 6.22 -25.86 7.66
N SER A 208 7.53 -26.02 7.50
CA SER A 208 8.42 -26.74 8.43
C SER A 208 8.42 -26.18 9.85
N GLY A 209 8.04 -24.90 10.03
CA GLY A 209 8.08 -24.20 11.31
C GLY A 209 9.50 -23.78 11.75
N GLN A 210 10.53 -24.07 10.95
CA GLN A 210 11.90 -23.64 11.19
C GLN A 210 12.20 -22.34 10.45
N ASP A 211 12.77 -21.36 11.17
CA ASP A 211 12.98 -20.02 10.64
C ASP A 211 14.05 -20.00 9.51
N GLU A 212 15.03 -20.90 9.55
CA GLU A 212 16.06 -21.06 8.53
C GLU A 212 15.47 -21.54 7.20
N ASN A 213 14.55 -22.50 7.24
CA ASN A 213 13.86 -23.02 6.07
C ASN A 213 12.94 -21.96 5.46
N ILE A 214 12.24 -21.19 6.30
CA ILE A 214 11.44 -20.05 5.85
C ILE A 214 12.33 -19.01 5.17
N ALA A 215 13.50 -18.69 5.73
CA ALA A 215 14.44 -17.75 5.14
C ALA A 215 14.92 -18.21 3.76
N LEU A 216 15.30 -19.49 3.63
CA LEU A 216 15.71 -20.09 2.37
C LEU A 216 14.60 -20.03 1.33
N ALA A 217 13.38 -20.42 1.69
CA ALA A 217 12.22 -20.36 0.81
C ALA A 217 11.97 -18.93 0.30
N LEU A 218 12.05 -17.93 1.19
CA LEU A 218 11.87 -16.53 0.80
C LEU A 218 12.96 -16.02 -0.16
N GLN A 219 14.21 -16.49 -0.01
CA GLN A 219 15.29 -16.18 -0.93
C GLN A 219 15.06 -16.79 -2.32
N MET A 220 14.58 -18.04 -2.37
CA MET A 220 14.22 -18.71 -3.62
C MET A 220 13.05 -18.01 -4.31
N MET A 221 11.99 -17.66 -3.58
CA MET A 221 10.83 -16.94 -4.15
C MET A 221 11.17 -15.51 -4.59
N THR A 222 12.15 -14.89 -3.94
CA THR A 222 12.68 -13.58 -4.33
C THR A 222 13.30 -13.61 -5.73
N THR A 223 13.89 -14.74 -6.15
CA THR A 223 14.55 -14.86 -7.46
C THR A 223 13.67 -15.58 -8.48
N GLY A 224 12.96 -16.62 -8.07
CA GLY A 224 12.10 -17.44 -8.90
C GLY A 224 10.68 -16.92 -9.09
N GLY A 225 10.26 -15.89 -8.36
CA GLY A 225 8.87 -15.41 -8.36
C GLY A 225 8.04 -15.98 -7.21
N VAL A 226 6.81 -15.50 -7.05
CA VAL A 226 5.88 -15.94 -5.99
C VAL A 226 4.66 -16.62 -6.64
N PRO A 227 4.65 -17.95 -6.71
CA PRO A 227 3.51 -18.73 -7.18
C PRO A 227 2.25 -18.51 -6.30
N ALA A 228 1.08 -18.47 -6.94
CA ALA A 228 -0.19 -18.20 -6.27
C ALA A 228 -0.60 -19.32 -5.29
N ASP A 229 -0.27 -20.57 -5.61
CA ASP A 229 -0.48 -21.76 -4.76
C ASP A 229 0.30 -21.69 -3.43
N LEU A 230 1.38 -20.91 -3.37
CA LEU A 230 2.19 -20.71 -2.15
C LEU A 230 1.71 -19.53 -1.29
N HIS A 231 0.65 -18.82 -1.67
CA HIS A 231 0.13 -17.69 -0.89
C HIS A 231 -0.35 -18.12 0.51
N THR A 232 -1.02 -19.27 0.59
CA THR A 232 -1.45 -19.86 1.85
C THR A 232 -0.26 -20.18 2.76
N ASP A 233 0.80 -20.75 2.19
CA ASP A 233 1.98 -21.19 2.93
C ASP A 233 2.78 -20.03 3.46
N LEU A 234 2.91 -18.96 2.67
CA LEU A 234 3.47 -17.69 3.13
C LEU A 234 2.67 -17.13 4.31
N PHE A 235 1.33 -17.16 4.25
CA PHE A 235 0.51 -16.68 5.36
C PHE A 235 0.71 -17.52 6.63
N ILE A 236 0.75 -18.84 6.52
CA ILE A 236 1.00 -19.76 7.64
C ILE A 236 2.40 -19.52 8.21
N ALA A 237 3.44 -19.48 7.36
CA ALA A 237 4.82 -19.22 7.75
C ALA A 237 4.95 -17.91 8.52
N ARG A 238 4.26 -16.84 8.08
CA ARG A 238 4.25 -15.54 8.75
C ARG A 238 3.67 -15.60 10.16
N ARG A 239 2.70 -16.49 10.40
CA ARG A 239 2.06 -16.69 11.71
C ARG A 239 2.93 -17.55 12.63
N LYS A 240 3.62 -18.55 12.09
CA LYS A 240 4.45 -19.49 12.86
C LYS A 240 5.85 -18.96 13.18
N THR A 241 6.44 -18.16 12.31
CA THR A 241 7.79 -17.63 12.51
C THR A 241 7.87 -16.74 13.76
N THR A 242 8.92 -16.96 14.55
CA THR A 242 9.22 -16.12 15.73
C THR A 242 10.05 -14.91 15.36
N ARG A 243 10.82 -15.00 14.27
CA ARG A 243 11.69 -13.95 13.76
C ARG A 243 10.94 -12.74 13.18
N PRO A 244 11.09 -11.54 13.78
CA PRO A 244 10.40 -10.33 13.31
C PRO A 244 10.79 -9.90 11.89
N ASP A 245 12.03 -10.14 11.49
CA ASP A 245 12.55 -9.80 10.16
C ASP A 245 11.89 -10.65 9.05
N LEU A 246 11.75 -11.96 9.26
CA LEU A 246 11.04 -12.86 8.34
C LEU A 246 9.56 -12.49 8.25
N ARG A 247 8.91 -12.23 9.38
CA ARG A 247 7.51 -11.77 9.43
C ARG A 247 7.29 -10.48 8.61
N ARG A 248 8.24 -9.54 8.67
CA ARG A 248 8.23 -8.31 7.85
C ARG A 248 8.49 -8.60 6.38
N ALA A 249 9.43 -9.48 6.06
CA ALA A 249 9.73 -9.88 4.68
C ALA A 249 8.53 -10.51 3.99
N ILE A 250 7.88 -11.49 4.64
CA ILE A 250 6.65 -12.10 4.13
C ILE A 250 5.54 -11.06 4.00
N GLY A 251 5.39 -10.17 4.99
CA GLY A 251 4.41 -9.09 4.94
C GLY A 251 4.59 -8.16 3.73
N ARG A 252 5.85 -7.87 3.34
CA ARG A 252 6.14 -7.08 2.13
C ARG A 252 5.76 -7.83 0.85
N LEU A 253 6.09 -9.11 0.75
CA LEU A 253 5.72 -9.95 -0.40
C LEU A 253 4.20 -10.06 -0.53
N ALA A 254 3.51 -10.38 0.56
CA ALA A 254 2.05 -10.47 0.58
C ALA A 254 1.39 -9.14 0.20
N ALA A 255 1.89 -8.01 0.71
CA ALA A 255 1.35 -6.71 0.35
C ALA A 255 1.43 -6.45 -1.16
N LEU A 256 2.51 -6.90 -1.81
CA LEU A 256 2.79 -6.67 -3.22
C LEU A 256 2.04 -7.65 -4.13
N ARG A 257 1.99 -8.93 -3.77
CA ARG A 257 1.48 -10.01 -4.63
C ARG A 257 0.03 -10.38 -4.38
N PHE A 258 -0.44 -10.28 -3.14
CA PHE A 258 -1.78 -10.72 -2.81
C PHE A 258 -2.81 -9.68 -3.30
N SER A 259 -3.94 -10.17 -3.79
CA SER A 259 -5.13 -9.39 -4.11
C SER A 259 -5.71 -8.72 -2.85
N GLU A 260 -6.55 -7.72 -3.06
CA GLU A 260 -7.24 -7.05 -1.94
C GLU A 260 -8.20 -7.99 -1.21
N LYS A 261 -8.79 -8.97 -1.91
CA LYS A 261 -9.61 -10.02 -1.31
C LYS A 261 -8.79 -10.88 -0.35
N GLU A 262 -7.63 -11.38 -0.80
CA GLU A 262 -6.70 -12.14 0.06
C GLU A 262 -6.23 -11.34 1.27
N LYS A 263 -5.86 -10.07 1.07
CA LYS A 263 -5.48 -9.17 2.17
C LYS A 263 -6.62 -8.93 3.16
N ALA A 264 -7.87 -8.90 2.69
CA ALA A 264 -9.03 -8.79 3.56
C ALA A 264 -9.20 -10.04 4.44
N VAL A 265 -9.06 -11.24 3.85
CA VAL A 265 -9.08 -12.52 4.58
C VAL A 265 -7.99 -12.56 5.65
N ILE A 266 -6.75 -12.21 5.29
CA ILE A 266 -5.61 -12.20 6.22
C ILE A 266 -5.80 -11.19 7.36
N ARG A 267 -6.37 -10.01 7.08
CA ARG A 267 -6.70 -9.02 8.12
C ARG A 267 -7.77 -9.54 9.06
N TRP A 268 -8.78 -10.23 8.54
CA TRP A 268 -9.83 -10.85 9.35
C TRP A 268 -9.26 -11.96 10.25
N LEU A 269 -8.46 -12.88 9.70
CA LEU A 269 -7.75 -13.91 10.47
C LEU A 269 -6.77 -13.33 11.50
N GLY A 270 -6.19 -12.16 11.24
CA GLY A 270 -5.36 -11.47 12.22
C GLY A 270 -6.14 -10.97 13.44
N ARG A 271 -7.45 -10.75 13.32
CA ARG A 271 -8.34 -10.25 14.38
C ARG A 271 -9.00 -11.36 15.20
N THR A 272 -8.97 -12.61 14.74
CA THR A 272 -9.59 -13.72 15.48
C THR A 272 -8.79 -14.14 16.72
N PHE A 273 -7.67 -13.48 17.06
CA PHE A 273 -6.88 -13.66 18.29
C PHE A 273 -6.61 -15.12 18.71
N GLY A 274 -6.49 -16.04 17.74
CA GLY A 274 -6.25 -17.46 18.02
C GLY A 274 -7.51 -18.27 18.33
N ALA A 275 -8.69 -17.66 18.35
CA ALA A 275 -9.95 -18.38 18.26
C ALA A 275 -10.07 -19.06 16.89
N LEU A 276 -10.58 -20.29 16.89
CA LEU A 276 -10.90 -21.03 15.67
C LEU A 276 -11.97 -20.22 14.90
N PRO A 277 -11.66 -19.70 13.70
CA PRO A 277 -12.70 -19.16 12.84
C PRO A 277 -13.71 -20.27 12.50
N ASP A 278 -14.98 -19.90 12.40
CA ASP A 278 -16.01 -20.75 11.81
C ASP A 278 -15.52 -21.25 10.43
N PRO A 279 -15.38 -22.59 10.23
CA PRO A 279 -14.86 -23.16 8.99
C PRO A 279 -15.64 -22.73 7.75
N ASP A 280 -16.96 -22.59 7.85
CA ASP A 280 -17.81 -22.23 6.71
C ASP A 280 -17.61 -20.76 6.33
N GLN A 281 -17.47 -19.88 7.32
CA GLN A 281 -17.09 -18.48 7.07
C GLN A 281 -15.69 -18.37 6.47
N LEU A 282 -14.74 -19.22 6.88
CA LEU A 282 -13.41 -19.20 6.30
C LEU A 282 -13.47 -19.62 4.82
N ARG A 283 -14.17 -20.72 4.50
CA ARG A 283 -14.39 -21.20 3.12
C ARG A 283 -15.06 -20.15 2.25
N GLU A 284 -16.12 -19.51 2.74
CA GLU A 284 -16.80 -18.43 2.04
C GLU A 284 -15.86 -17.25 1.74
N ARG A 285 -15.05 -16.86 2.72
CA ARG A 285 -14.13 -15.73 2.59
C ARG A 285 -12.95 -16.03 1.67
N THR A 286 -12.43 -17.26 1.67
CA THR A 286 -11.35 -17.70 0.77
C THR A 286 -11.86 -18.06 -0.63
N ALA A 287 -13.16 -18.25 -0.83
CA ALA A 287 -13.74 -18.59 -2.13
C ALA A 287 -13.30 -17.60 -3.21
N GLY A 288 -12.82 -18.10 -4.35
CA GLY A 288 -12.30 -17.27 -5.45
C GLY A 288 -10.97 -16.57 -5.13
N THR A 289 -10.20 -17.07 -4.17
CA THR A 289 -8.81 -16.67 -3.93
C THR A 289 -7.88 -17.89 -3.99
N PRO A 290 -6.57 -17.70 -4.18
CA PRO A 290 -5.58 -18.76 -4.03
C PRO A 290 -5.40 -19.29 -2.59
N LEU A 291 -6.12 -18.73 -1.60
CA LEU A 291 -6.00 -19.16 -0.21
C LEU A 291 -6.78 -20.46 0.03
N ASP A 292 -6.12 -21.44 0.62
CA ASP A 292 -6.69 -22.74 0.98
C ASP A 292 -7.15 -22.73 2.44
N ALA A 293 -8.47 -22.75 2.64
CA ALA A 293 -9.10 -22.74 3.96
C ALA A 293 -8.72 -23.96 4.81
N GLU A 294 -8.71 -25.15 4.21
CA GLU A 294 -8.43 -26.41 4.92
C GLU A 294 -6.97 -26.45 5.37
N LYS A 295 -6.05 -26.00 4.50
CA LYS A 295 -4.63 -25.86 4.85
C LYS A 295 -4.43 -24.86 5.99
N ILE A 296 -5.17 -23.75 6.01
CA ILE A 296 -5.15 -22.78 7.13
C ILE A 296 -5.63 -23.42 8.43
N ILE A 297 -6.78 -24.12 8.41
CA ILE A 297 -7.35 -24.79 9.59
C ILE A 297 -6.35 -25.79 10.15
N ARG A 298 -5.89 -26.73 9.32
CA ARG A 298 -4.96 -27.78 9.70
C ARG A 298 -3.67 -27.27 10.34
N HIS A 299 -3.07 -26.20 9.79
CA HIS A 299 -1.76 -25.74 10.25
C HIS A 299 -1.80 -24.70 11.36
N LEU A 300 -2.85 -23.87 11.46
CA LEU A 300 -2.96 -22.82 12.48
C LEU A 300 -3.88 -23.21 13.64
N PHE A 301 -4.78 -24.16 13.43
CA PHE A 301 -5.76 -24.61 14.42
C PHE A 301 -5.84 -26.15 14.48
N PRO A 302 -4.73 -26.86 14.75
CA PRO A 302 -4.67 -28.32 14.69
C PRO A 302 -5.60 -29.05 15.68
N ASN A 303 -6.16 -28.34 16.66
CA ASN A 303 -7.11 -28.88 17.63
C ASN A 303 -8.59 -28.71 17.20
N ALA A 304 -8.86 -28.11 16.04
CA ALA A 304 -10.21 -27.90 15.52
C ALA A 304 -10.89 -29.22 15.12
N ASP A 305 -10.15 -30.12 14.46
CA ASP A 305 -10.69 -31.39 13.97
C ASP A 305 -11.13 -32.34 15.09
N LYS A 306 -10.63 -32.15 16.32
CA LYS A 306 -10.98 -32.99 17.47
C LYS A 306 -12.32 -32.65 18.13
N LYS A 307 -12.99 -31.56 17.73
CA LYS A 307 -14.29 -31.15 18.30
C LYS A 307 -15.49 -31.35 17.37
N THR A 308 -15.25 -31.81 16.14
CA THR A 308 -16.27 -31.95 15.08
C THR A 308 -16.45 -33.39 14.60
N LEU A 309 -15.84 -34.36 15.30
CA LEU A 309 -16.03 -35.80 15.16
C LEU A 309 -16.57 -36.38 16.47
#